data_AF-A0A947GTC4-F1
#
_entry.id   AF-A0A947GTC4-F1
#
_cell.length_a   1.000
_cell.length_b   1.000
_cell.length_c   1.000
_cell.angle_alpha   90.00
_cell.angle_beta   90.00
_cell.angle_gamma   90.00
#
_symmetry.space_group_name_H-M   'P 1'
#
loop_
_entity.id
_entity.type
_entity.pdbx_description
1 polymer ?
#
loop_
_entity_poly.entity_id
_entity_poly.type
_entity_poly.pdbx_seq_one_letter_code
_entity_poly.pdbx_strand_id
1 'polypeptide(L)'
;MPNSQDTPSAEPQDETSVPVPATVVTPPQRAPLDQSFQRGPGPRPALAPQSLRDPEALKAPSIAFDGRALSNIEGYEDTKAYVAPAETALDTLRIGLQKIIDAREASKRNPSWNEVVQVINVADFASKIQEQTLPLIDATLANLGKSIAGMEEMLRAPITVGASTPIASDVCVYMRGLDAGERMKLLTRAIEKGDLTTLGAVLGRPAYLSGLTDEMQATLTVEYNRKKAPETARRIAVMKEAHARLSAAGSLFLAHVTKAMGVEWSVAQRLKAAKTEAERAFV
;
A
#
# COMPACT_ATOMS: atom_id res chain seq x y z
N MET A 1 -13.13 41.17 -83.03
CA MET A 1 -13.95 42.10 -83.84
C MET A 1 -13.78 41.68 -85.29
N PRO A 2 -14.82 41.36 -86.08
CA PRO A 2 -16.27 41.64 -85.94
C PRO A 2 -17.08 40.38 -85.53
N ASN A 3 -18.19 40.46 -84.77
CA ASN A 3 -19.57 40.90 -85.08
C ASN A 3 -20.17 40.16 -86.31
N SER A 4 -21.39 39.61 -86.34
CA SER A 4 -22.53 39.55 -85.42
C SER A 4 -23.62 38.70 -86.10
N GLN A 5 -24.61 38.21 -85.32
CA GLN A 5 -26.03 38.02 -85.69
C GLN A 5 -26.37 36.81 -86.60
N ASP A 6 -27.47 36.06 -86.47
CA ASP A 6 -28.77 36.28 -85.81
C ASP A 6 -29.44 34.94 -85.48
N THR A 7 -30.15 34.87 -84.36
CA THR A 7 -31.32 33.99 -84.13
C THR A 7 -32.60 34.76 -84.50
N PRO A 8 -33.72 34.05 -84.77
CA PRO A 8 -34.90 34.37 -83.97
C PRO A 8 -35.83 33.17 -83.63
N SER A 9 -36.42 33.27 -82.43
CA SER A 9 -37.82 33.03 -82.01
C SER A 9 -38.56 31.76 -82.45
N ALA A 10 -39.00 30.86 -81.57
CA ALA A 10 -40.00 30.96 -80.48
C ALA A 10 -41.48 30.78 -80.94
N GLU A 11 -41.99 29.55 -80.71
CA GLU A 11 -43.36 29.13 -80.27
C GLU A 11 -44.59 29.51 -81.15
N PRO A 12 -45.85 28.99 -80.96
CA PRO A 12 -46.44 28.26 -79.80
C PRO A 12 -47.51 27.14 -80.09
N GLN A 13 -48.13 26.64 -79.00
CA GLN A 13 -49.49 26.06 -78.82
C GLN A 13 -49.69 24.54 -79.08
N ASP A 14 -49.94 23.69 -78.07
CA ASP A 14 -51.06 23.58 -77.10
C ASP A 14 -52.22 22.74 -77.68
N GLU A 15 -52.57 21.63 -77.00
CA GLU A 15 -53.93 21.08 -76.89
C GLU A 15 -53.94 19.78 -76.05
N THR A 16 -54.29 19.97 -74.77
CA THR A 16 -55.30 19.21 -74.00
C THR A 16 -55.63 17.75 -74.37
N SER A 17 -55.38 16.83 -73.41
CA SER A 17 -56.35 15.77 -73.05
C SER A 17 -56.01 15.11 -71.70
N VAL A 18 -56.87 15.35 -70.72
CA VAL A 18 -57.13 14.58 -69.48
C VAL A 18 -58.68 14.46 -69.46
N PRO A 19 -59.38 13.42 -68.92
CA PRO A 19 -59.00 12.51 -67.83
C PRO A 19 -59.46 11.03 -67.93
N VAL A 20 -58.84 10.13 -67.15
CA VAL A 20 -59.52 8.93 -66.60
C VAL A 20 -59.00 8.70 -65.16
N PRO A 21 -59.87 8.50 -64.14
CA PRO A 21 -59.44 8.36 -62.75
C PRO A 21 -58.91 6.94 -62.47
N ALA A 22 -57.62 6.82 -62.14
CA ALA A 22 -57.04 5.58 -61.67
C ALA A 22 -57.26 5.44 -60.15
N THR A 23 -58.06 4.43 -59.80
CA THR A 23 -58.31 3.90 -58.46
C THR A 23 -57.00 3.67 -57.70
N VAL A 24 -56.85 4.27 -56.53
CA VAL A 24 -55.77 4.00 -55.58
C VAL A 24 -55.94 2.57 -55.04
N VAL A 25 -55.16 1.63 -55.57
CA VAL A 25 -55.00 0.30 -54.99
C VAL A 25 -53.85 0.36 -54.00
N THR A 26 -54.19 0.44 -52.72
CA THR A 26 -53.23 0.27 -51.61
C THR A 26 -52.65 -1.14 -51.65
N PRO A 27 -51.32 -1.33 -51.71
CA PRO A 27 -50.72 -2.66 -51.63
C PRO A 27 -50.91 -3.23 -50.21
N PRO A 28 -51.09 -4.56 -50.06
CA PRO A 28 -51.27 -5.18 -48.75
C PRO A 28 -50.02 -4.98 -47.88
N GLN A 29 -50.22 -4.49 -46.66
CA GLN A 29 -49.18 -4.45 -45.63
C GLN A 29 -48.64 -5.87 -45.43
N ARG A 30 -47.33 -6.05 -45.67
CA ARG A 30 -46.62 -7.28 -45.38
C ARG A 30 -46.73 -7.60 -43.88
N ALA A 31 -46.97 -8.87 -43.56
CA ALA A 31 -47.08 -9.34 -42.19
C ALA A 31 -45.80 -9.00 -41.38
N PRO A 32 -45.91 -8.68 -40.08
CA PRO A 32 -44.79 -8.24 -39.24
C PRO A 32 -43.68 -9.29 -39.03
N LEU A 33 -43.86 -10.52 -39.53
CA LEU A 33 -42.90 -11.61 -39.45
C LEU A 33 -41.88 -11.65 -40.60
N ASP A 34 -42.05 -10.86 -41.66
CA ASP A 34 -41.13 -10.84 -42.82
C ASP A 34 -40.00 -9.80 -42.72
N GLN A 35 -39.98 -8.96 -41.66
CA GLN A 35 -38.90 -7.96 -41.46
C GLN A 35 -37.71 -8.49 -40.67
N SER A 36 -37.83 -9.65 -40.01
CA SER A 36 -36.79 -10.21 -39.13
C SER A 36 -35.67 -10.94 -39.89
N PHE A 37 -35.88 -11.32 -41.16
CA PHE A 37 -34.90 -12.07 -41.96
C PHE A 37 -34.04 -11.21 -42.92
N GLN A 38 -34.24 -9.89 -42.98
CA GLN A 38 -33.44 -8.98 -43.81
C GLN A 38 -32.22 -8.36 -43.10
N ARG A 39 -31.96 -8.70 -41.83
CA ARG A 39 -30.72 -8.30 -41.16
C ARG A 39 -29.60 -9.26 -41.57
N GLY A 40 -28.91 -8.94 -42.68
CA GLY A 40 -27.59 -9.51 -42.95
C GLY A 40 -26.66 -9.33 -41.75
N PRO A 41 -25.63 -10.16 -41.58
CA PRO A 41 -24.70 -10.03 -40.46
C PRO A 41 -24.08 -8.63 -40.54
N GLY A 42 -24.45 -7.76 -39.61
CA GLY A 42 -23.87 -6.43 -39.51
C GLY A 42 -22.35 -6.55 -39.34
N PRO A 43 -21.58 -5.53 -39.75
CA PRO A 43 -20.15 -5.52 -39.52
C PRO A 43 -19.90 -5.81 -38.03
N ARG A 44 -19.14 -6.87 -37.73
CA ARG A 44 -18.75 -7.15 -36.34
C ARG A 44 -18.10 -5.87 -35.80
N PRO A 45 -18.50 -5.39 -34.60
CA PRO A 45 -17.78 -4.28 -33.99
C PRO A 45 -16.31 -4.67 -33.96
N ALA A 46 -15.46 -3.85 -34.57
CA ALA A 46 -14.03 -4.02 -34.47
C ALA A 46 -13.70 -4.01 -32.98
N LEU A 47 -13.22 -5.14 -32.44
CA LEU A 47 -12.66 -5.15 -31.11
C LEU A 47 -11.59 -4.06 -31.10
N ALA A 48 -11.80 -3.01 -30.31
CA ALA A 48 -10.75 -2.03 -30.07
C ALA A 48 -9.49 -2.80 -29.66
N PRO A 49 -8.29 -2.44 -30.17
CA PRO A 49 -7.07 -3.10 -29.75
C PRO A 49 -7.03 -3.04 -28.23
N GLN A 50 -7.05 -4.20 -27.58
CA GLN A 50 -6.96 -4.29 -26.13
C GLN A 50 -5.59 -3.75 -25.77
N SER A 51 -5.55 -2.59 -25.10
CA SER A 51 -4.33 -2.03 -24.57
C SER A 51 -3.65 -3.10 -23.73
N LEU A 52 -2.34 -3.27 -23.90
CA LEU A 52 -1.52 -4.11 -23.02
C LEU A 52 -1.57 -3.63 -21.58
N ARG A 53 -2.00 -2.39 -21.32
CA ARG A 53 -2.03 -1.77 -20.00
C ARG A 53 -3.43 -1.71 -19.42
N ASP A 54 -3.51 -1.96 -18.12
CA ASP A 54 -4.73 -1.82 -17.35
C ASP A 54 -5.20 -0.35 -17.33
N PRO A 55 -6.46 -0.06 -17.73
CA PRO A 55 -7.00 1.29 -17.70
C PRO A 55 -7.25 1.79 -16.26
N GLU A 56 -7.37 0.86 -15.30
CA GLU A 56 -7.50 1.15 -13.87
C GLU A 56 -6.16 1.21 -13.12
N ALA A 57 -5.04 1.30 -13.86
CA ALA A 57 -3.72 1.43 -13.26
C ALA A 57 -3.64 2.60 -12.27
N LEU A 58 -2.83 2.44 -11.23
CA LEU A 58 -2.76 3.36 -10.11
C LEU A 58 -2.44 4.79 -10.58
N LYS A 59 -3.24 5.78 -10.17
CA LYS A 59 -3.10 7.19 -10.59
C LYS A 59 -2.40 8.08 -9.56
N ALA A 60 -2.41 7.67 -8.30
CA ALA A 60 -1.75 8.37 -7.21
C ALA A 60 -1.24 7.39 -6.15
N PRO A 61 -0.16 7.71 -5.42
CA PRO A 61 0.30 6.95 -4.26
C PRO A 61 -0.77 6.88 -3.17
N SER A 62 -0.75 5.79 -2.38
CA SER A 62 -1.62 5.66 -1.20
C SER A 62 -1.22 6.65 -0.10
N ILE A 63 -2.21 7.07 0.69
CA ILE A 63 -2.00 7.84 1.93
C ILE A 63 -1.19 7.02 2.95
N ALA A 64 -1.21 5.68 2.85
CA ALA A 64 -0.42 4.80 3.72
C ALA A 64 1.11 5.03 3.65
N PHE A 65 1.60 5.71 2.59
CA PHE A 65 3.00 6.07 2.45
C PHE A 65 3.32 7.48 2.98
N ASP A 66 2.36 8.20 3.56
CA ASP A 66 2.60 9.52 4.11
C ASP A 66 3.35 9.41 5.45
N GLY A 67 4.62 9.84 5.46
CA GLY A 67 5.44 9.88 6.66
C GLY A 67 4.83 10.73 7.78
N ARG A 68 4.06 11.78 7.43
CA ARG A 68 3.39 12.65 8.41
C ARG A 68 2.32 11.93 9.21
N ALA A 69 1.81 10.79 8.74
CA ALA A 69 0.88 10.00 9.53
C ALA A 69 1.49 9.50 10.85
N LEU A 70 2.83 9.44 10.95
CA LEU A 70 3.54 9.07 12.18
C LEU A 70 3.49 10.18 13.25
N SER A 71 3.38 11.46 12.86
CA SER A 71 3.27 12.55 13.84
C SER A 71 1.96 12.53 14.64
N ASN A 72 0.97 11.78 14.18
CA ASN A 72 -0.33 11.63 14.85
C ASN A 72 -0.29 10.56 15.97
N ILE A 73 0.84 9.88 16.18
CA ILE A 73 0.97 8.88 17.24
C ILE A 73 1.15 9.60 18.58
N GLU A 74 0.41 9.16 19.60
CA GLU A 74 0.57 9.69 20.96
C GLU A 74 2.01 9.45 21.47
N GLY A 75 2.67 10.51 21.97
CA GLY A 75 4.08 10.43 22.41
C GLY A 75 5.11 10.55 21.28
N TYR A 76 4.68 10.91 20.07
CA TYR A 76 5.55 11.12 18.92
C TYR A 76 6.64 12.17 19.17
N GLU A 77 6.29 13.36 19.70
CA GLU A 77 7.25 14.47 19.86
C GLU A 77 8.47 14.05 20.71
N ASP A 78 8.25 13.30 21.79
CA ASP A 78 9.30 12.79 22.68
C ASP A 78 10.14 11.66 22.06
N THR A 79 9.65 11.06 20.97
CA THR A 79 10.23 9.89 20.31
C THR A 79 10.72 10.19 18.89
N LYS A 80 10.53 11.41 18.41
CA LYS A 80 10.75 11.84 17.02
C LYS A 80 12.10 11.42 16.45
N ALA A 81 13.18 11.59 17.23
CA ALA A 81 14.52 11.23 16.81
C ALA A 81 14.67 9.73 16.47
N TYR A 82 13.91 8.86 17.11
CA TYR A 82 13.94 7.40 16.88
C TYR A 82 13.11 6.98 15.67
N VAL A 83 12.06 7.74 15.32
CA VAL A 83 11.12 7.40 14.23
C VAL A 83 11.35 8.21 12.94
N ALA A 84 12.15 9.27 12.97
CA ALA A 84 12.49 10.07 11.79
C ALA A 84 13.04 9.24 10.60
N PRO A 85 13.85 8.18 10.80
CA PRO A 85 14.24 7.30 9.70
C PRO A 85 13.04 6.59 9.04
N ALA A 86 12.03 6.17 9.83
CA ALA A 86 10.81 5.56 9.28
C ALA A 86 9.96 6.56 8.49
N GLU A 87 9.86 7.81 8.94
CA GLU A 87 9.17 8.87 8.18
C GLU A 87 9.81 9.07 6.81
N THR A 88 11.13 9.19 6.80
CA THR A 88 11.91 9.35 5.57
C THR A 88 11.75 8.14 4.65
N ALA A 89 11.73 6.92 5.22
CA ALA A 89 11.51 5.68 4.49
C ALA A 89 10.12 5.62 3.85
N LEU A 90 9.06 6.00 4.57
CA LEU A 90 7.70 6.10 4.05
C LEU A 90 7.60 7.12 2.90
N ASP A 91 8.17 8.30 3.08
CA ASP A 91 8.22 9.31 2.02
C ASP A 91 9.01 8.85 0.79
N THR A 92 10.08 8.09 0.98
CA THR A 92 10.85 7.51 -0.13
C THR A 92 10.00 6.52 -0.92
N LEU A 93 9.20 5.67 -0.27
CA LEU A 93 8.24 4.79 -0.95
C LEU A 93 7.21 5.58 -1.75
N ARG A 94 6.65 6.64 -1.14
CA ARG A 94 5.68 7.52 -1.79
C ARG A 94 6.25 8.18 -3.04
N ILE A 95 7.44 8.76 -2.94
CA ILE A 95 8.14 9.43 -4.04
C ILE A 95 8.53 8.42 -5.12
N GLY A 96 9.05 7.25 -4.74
CA GLY A 96 9.38 6.17 -5.68
C GLY A 96 8.17 5.72 -6.49
N LEU A 97 7.02 5.54 -5.84
CA LEU A 97 5.78 5.18 -6.50
C LEU A 97 5.26 6.29 -7.41
N GLN A 98 5.33 7.56 -6.98
CA GLN A 98 4.95 8.70 -7.82
C GLN A 98 5.80 8.76 -9.09
N LYS A 99 7.12 8.56 -8.98
CA LYS A 99 8.02 8.53 -10.15
C LYS A 99 7.63 7.46 -11.15
N ILE A 100 7.19 6.28 -10.70
CA ILE A 100 6.74 5.20 -11.60
C ILE A 100 5.44 5.60 -12.32
N ILE A 101 4.49 6.19 -11.60
CA ILE A 101 3.24 6.71 -12.17
C ILE A 101 3.54 7.80 -13.22
N ASP A 102 4.41 8.76 -12.89
CA ASP A 102 4.79 9.84 -13.79
C ASP A 102 5.53 9.32 -15.03
N ALA A 103 6.43 8.35 -14.86
CA ALA A 103 7.14 7.69 -15.96
C ALA A 103 6.15 6.96 -16.89
N ARG A 104 5.13 6.31 -16.33
CA ARG A 104 4.06 5.69 -17.13
C ARG A 104 3.30 6.74 -17.93
N GLU A 105 2.83 7.82 -17.30
CA GLU A 105 2.08 8.87 -17.99
C GLU A 105 2.93 9.60 -19.05
N ALA A 106 4.21 9.85 -18.77
CA ALA A 106 5.14 10.39 -19.74
C ALA A 106 5.35 9.44 -20.93
N SER A 107 5.45 8.12 -20.68
CA SER A 107 5.60 7.12 -21.75
C SER A 107 4.41 7.11 -22.72
N LYS A 108 3.19 7.35 -22.24
CA LYS A 108 1.97 7.43 -23.08
C LYS A 108 1.97 8.64 -24.01
N ARG A 109 2.61 9.73 -23.59
CA ARG A 109 2.69 10.98 -24.37
C ARG A 109 3.81 10.96 -25.40
N ASN A 110 4.67 9.94 -25.40
CA ASN A 110 5.79 9.85 -26.32
C ASN A 110 5.30 9.30 -27.68
N PRO A 111 5.29 10.11 -28.76
CA PRO A 111 4.82 9.69 -30.07
C PRO A 111 5.74 8.66 -30.73
N SER A 112 6.99 8.53 -30.28
CA SER A 112 7.98 7.61 -30.86
C SER A 112 7.92 6.19 -30.29
N TRP A 113 7.21 5.97 -29.19
CA TRP A 113 7.19 4.68 -28.50
C TRP A 113 5.89 3.94 -28.73
N ASN A 114 5.99 2.72 -29.26
CA ASN A 114 4.89 1.78 -29.25
C ASN A 114 4.63 1.24 -27.82
N GLU A 115 3.46 0.63 -27.62
CA GLU A 115 3.03 0.19 -26.29
C GLU A 115 3.97 -0.82 -25.62
N VAL A 116 4.57 -1.72 -26.40
CA VAL A 116 5.54 -2.72 -25.91
C VAL A 116 6.80 -2.03 -25.34
N VAL A 117 7.36 -1.06 -26.07
CA VAL A 117 8.52 -0.29 -25.64
C VAL A 117 8.18 0.54 -24.40
N GLN A 118 6.99 1.14 -24.35
CA GLN A 118 6.53 1.86 -23.16
C GLN A 118 6.49 0.93 -21.93
N VAL A 119 5.95 -0.29 -22.07
CA VAL A 119 5.88 -1.28 -20.98
C VAL A 119 7.29 -1.67 -20.50
N ILE A 120 8.20 -2.02 -21.41
CA ILE A 120 9.56 -2.44 -21.06
C ILE A 120 10.29 -1.32 -20.31
N ASN A 121 10.24 -0.09 -20.81
CA ASN A 121 10.93 1.05 -20.19
C ASN A 121 10.37 1.39 -18.80
N VAL A 122 9.06 1.33 -18.61
CA VAL A 122 8.43 1.57 -17.30
C VAL A 122 8.79 0.45 -16.31
N ALA A 123 8.80 -0.80 -16.76
CA ALA A 123 9.19 -1.93 -15.93
C ALA A 123 10.67 -1.85 -15.50
N ASP A 124 11.58 -1.55 -16.43
CA ASP A 124 13.01 -1.35 -16.12
C ASP A 124 13.22 -0.19 -15.13
N PHE A 125 12.45 0.89 -15.28
CA PHE A 125 12.50 2.00 -14.34
C PHE A 125 11.94 1.62 -12.96
N ALA A 126 10.84 0.88 -12.91
CA ALA A 126 10.27 0.36 -11.67
C ALA A 126 11.23 -0.58 -10.93
N SER A 127 11.94 -1.46 -11.66
CA SER A 127 12.98 -2.32 -11.08
C SER A 127 14.08 -1.50 -10.41
N LYS A 128 14.58 -0.46 -11.08
CA LYS A 128 15.61 0.44 -10.51
C LYS A 128 15.12 1.13 -9.24
N ILE A 129 13.87 1.59 -9.21
CA ILE A 129 13.29 2.21 -8.01
C ILE A 129 13.18 1.19 -6.88
N GLN A 130 12.77 -0.05 -7.16
CA GLN A 130 12.71 -1.12 -6.15
C GLN A 130 14.09 -1.47 -5.60
N GLU A 131 15.09 -1.65 -6.47
CA GLU A 131 16.49 -1.94 -6.10
C GLU A 131 17.09 -0.85 -5.21
N GLN A 132 16.71 0.41 -5.42
CA GLN A 132 17.15 1.53 -4.59
C GLN A 132 16.38 1.64 -3.27
N THR A 133 15.08 1.36 -3.28
CA THR A 133 14.19 1.69 -2.16
C THR A 133 14.08 0.54 -1.15
N LEU A 134 13.93 -0.71 -1.59
CA LEU A 134 13.70 -1.85 -0.70
C LEU A 134 14.83 -2.06 0.33
N PRO A 135 16.13 -2.00 -0.03
CA PRO A 135 17.20 -2.16 0.94
C PRO A 135 17.18 -1.10 2.05
N LEU A 136 16.76 0.13 1.72
CA LEU A 136 16.61 1.22 2.70
C LEU A 136 15.51 0.89 3.71
N ILE A 137 14.38 0.33 3.26
CA ILE A 137 13.28 -0.07 4.14
C ILE A 137 13.72 -1.20 5.07
N ASP A 138 14.35 -2.23 4.51
CA ASP A 138 14.82 -3.38 5.28
C ASP A 138 15.84 -2.96 6.34
N ALA A 139 16.79 -2.10 5.99
CA ALA A 139 17.75 -1.54 6.93
C ALA A 139 17.07 -0.72 8.04
N THR A 140 16.06 0.08 7.68
CA THR A 140 15.31 0.91 8.64
C THR A 140 14.50 0.05 9.61
N LEU A 141 13.81 -0.98 9.12
CA LEU A 141 13.10 -1.95 9.96
C LEU A 141 14.05 -2.68 10.91
N ALA A 142 15.18 -3.17 10.39
CA ALA A 142 16.19 -3.84 11.20
C ALA A 142 16.75 -2.94 12.32
N ASN A 143 17.03 -1.66 12.01
CA ASN A 143 17.55 -0.71 12.99
C ASN A 143 16.51 -0.32 14.05
N LEU A 144 15.25 -0.12 13.65
CA LEU A 144 14.15 0.09 14.59
C LEU A 144 13.94 -1.12 15.49
N GLY A 145 13.92 -2.33 14.92
CA GLY A 145 13.80 -3.58 15.67
C GLY A 145 14.91 -3.75 16.71
N LYS A 146 16.17 -3.48 16.34
CA LYS A 146 17.31 -3.49 17.28
C LYS A 146 17.15 -2.46 18.40
N SER A 147 16.70 -1.25 18.05
CA SER A 147 16.51 -0.18 19.03
C SER A 147 15.38 -0.50 20.01
N ILE A 148 14.27 -1.06 19.51
CA ILE A 148 13.16 -1.56 20.35
C ILE A 148 13.68 -2.65 21.29
N ALA A 149 14.38 -3.66 20.76
CA ALA A 149 14.91 -4.76 21.56
C ALA A 149 15.86 -4.26 22.66
N GLY A 150 16.74 -3.30 22.35
CA GLY A 150 17.63 -2.69 23.33
C GLY A 150 16.90 -1.95 24.46
N MET A 151 15.85 -1.19 24.13
CA MET A 151 15.04 -0.52 25.16
C MET A 151 14.18 -1.51 25.97
N GLU A 152 13.66 -2.56 25.34
CA GLU A 152 12.96 -3.61 26.07
C GLU A 152 13.89 -4.34 27.04
N GLU A 153 15.16 -4.55 26.67
CA GLU A 153 16.13 -5.15 27.56
C GLU A 153 16.40 -4.27 28.80
N MET A 154 16.42 -2.95 28.63
CA MET A 154 16.47 -2.03 29.77
C MET A 154 15.27 -2.20 30.70
N LEU A 155 14.08 -2.55 30.18
CA LEU A 155 12.91 -2.85 30.99
C LEU A 155 12.94 -4.24 31.63
N ARG A 156 13.73 -5.18 31.09
CA ARG A 156 13.96 -6.50 31.69
C ARG A 156 15.05 -6.49 32.76
N ALA A 157 15.75 -5.38 32.94
CA ALA A 157 16.84 -5.27 33.90
C ALA A 157 16.38 -5.66 35.32
N PRO A 158 17.15 -6.53 36.02
CA PRO A 158 16.77 -7.02 37.33
C PRO A 158 16.76 -5.91 38.39
N ILE A 159 15.88 -6.04 39.36
CA ILE A 159 15.78 -5.10 40.49
C ILE A 159 16.82 -5.50 41.54
N THR A 160 17.85 -4.70 41.73
CA THR A 160 18.91 -4.98 42.72
C THR A 160 18.69 -4.29 44.06
N VAL A 161 17.91 -3.22 44.07
CA VAL A 161 17.62 -2.43 45.28
C VAL A 161 16.72 -3.23 46.21
N GLY A 162 17.10 -3.35 47.48
CA GLY A 162 16.28 -3.99 48.52
C GLY A 162 16.43 -5.52 48.64
N ALA A 163 17.08 -6.17 47.68
CA ALA A 163 17.20 -7.64 47.58
C ALA A 163 17.98 -8.28 48.75
N SER A 164 18.92 -7.56 49.36
CA SER A 164 19.78 -8.05 50.46
C SER A 164 19.45 -7.39 51.80
N THR A 165 18.26 -6.82 51.96
CA THR A 165 17.86 -6.22 53.24
C THR A 165 17.56 -7.32 54.28
N PRO A 166 17.79 -7.08 55.59
CA PRO A 166 17.50 -8.06 56.63
C PRO A 166 16.05 -8.57 56.63
N ILE A 167 15.10 -7.72 56.20
CA ILE A 167 13.67 -8.06 56.14
C ILE A 167 13.29 -8.85 54.87
N ALA A 168 14.18 -8.93 53.87
CA ALA A 168 13.86 -9.56 52.58
C ALA A 168 13.55 -11.06 52.70
N SER A 169 14.15 -11.78 53.66
CA SER A 169 13.80 -13.17 53.96
C SER A 169 12.37 -13.29 54.44
N ASP A 170 11.97 -12.40 55.34
CA ASP A 170 10.68 -12.47 56.04
C ASP A 170 9.55 -12.12 55.08
N VAL A 171 9.77 -11.12 54.20
CA VAL A 171 8.85 -10.78 53.12
C VAL A 171 8.65 -11.97 52.16
N CYS A 172 9.72 -12.67 51.76
CA CYS A 172 9.62 -13.85 50.92
C CYS A 172 8.84 -15.00 51.58
N VAL A 173 9.08 -15.25 52.88
CA VAL A 173 8.36 -16.27 53.66
C VAL A 173 6.87 -15.93 53.75
N TYR A 174 6.55 -14.67 54.08
CA TYR A 174 5.16 -14.19 54.12
C TYR A 174 4.47 -14.37 52.77
N MET A 175 5.10 -13.90 51.69
CA MET A 175 4.62 -14.04 50.31
C MET A 175 4.34 -15.49 49.89
N ARG A 176 5.20 -16.42 50.29
CA ARG A 176 5.03 -17.86 49.99
C ARG A 176 3.82 -18.44 50.72
N GLY A 177 3.52 -17.94 51.92
CA GLY A 177 2.37 -18.36 52.72
C GLY A 177 1.01 -17.89 52.18
N LEU A 178 0.99 -16.88 51.30
CA LEU A 178 -0.23 -16.41 50.63
C LEU A 178 -0.66 -17.36 49.51
N ASP A 179 -1.96 -17.41 49.23
CA ASP A 179 -2.44 -18.04 48.01
C ASP A 179 -2.00 -17.25 46.75
N ALA A 180 -2.08 -17.89 45.59
CA ALA A 180 -1.60 -17.30 44.34
C ALA A 180 -2.30 -15.97 43.98
N GLY A 181 -3.60 -15.85 44.27
CA GLY A 181 -4.39 -14.65 43.98
C GLY A 181 -4.07 -13.50 44.94
N GLU A 182 -3.94 -13.79 46.24
CA GLU A 182 -3.50 -12.81 47.24
C GLU A 182 -2.09 -12.30 46.99
N ARG A 183 -1.17 -13.22 46.62
CA ARG A 183 0.20 -12.89 46.25
C ARG A 183 0.24 -11.91 45.08
N MET A 184 -0.51 -12.19 44.01
CA MET A 184 -0.57 -11.31 42.85
C MET A 184 -1.16 -9.94 43.21
N LYS A 185 -2.27 -9.90 43.97
CA LYS A 185 -2.86 -8.64 44.45
C LYS A 185 -1.87 -7.80 45.27
N LEU A 186 -1.09 -8.43 46.14
CA LEU A 186 -0.07 -7.75 46.93
C LEU A 186 1.00 -7.14 46.03
N LEU A 187 1.50 -7.90 45.05
CA LEU A 187 2.53 -7.41 44.12
C LEU A 187 2.01 -6.29 43.21
N THR A 188 0.80 -6.41 42.67
CA THR A 188 0.18 -5.33 41.88
C THR A 188 0.07 -4.06 42.71
N ARG A 189 -0.40 -4.15 43.97
CA ARG A 189 -0.45 -2.99 44.89
C ARG A 189 0.93 -2.44 45.22
N ALA A 190 1.93 -3.30 45.39
CA ALA A 190 3.31 -2.90 45.66
C ALA A 190 3.90 -2.15 44.47
N ILE A 191 3.67 -2.63 43.24
CA ILE A 191 3.99 -1.93 41.99
C ILE A 191 3.25 -0.59 41.93
N GLU A 192 1.96 -0.58 42.28
CA GLU A 192 1.15 0.62 42.23
C GLU A 192 1.66 1.74 43.14
N LYS A 193 2.05 1.37 44.36
CA LYS A 193 2.56 2.27 45.41
C LYS A 193 4.06 2.56 45.31
N GLY A 194 4.80 1.81 44.49
CA GLY A 194 6.25 1.91 44.42
C GLY A 194 6.94 1.40 45.70
N ASP A 195 6.40 0.34 46.33
CA ASP A 195 6.98 -0.27 47.54
C ASP A 195 8.28 -1.04 47.19
N LEU A 196 9.41 -0.34 47.24
CA LEU A 196 10.72 -0.91 46.93
C LEU A 196 11.18 -1.97 47.93
N THR A 197 10.69 -1.94 49.16
CA THR A 197 11.07 -2.92 50.19
C THR A 197 10.50 -4.28 49.81
N THR A 198 9.21 -4.32 49.48
CA THR A 198 8.52 -5.55 49.06
C THR A 198 8.98 -6.00 47.68
N LEU A 199 9.01 -5.09 46.69
CA LEU A 199 9.40 -5.42 45.32
C LEU A 199 10.87 -5.84 45.24
N GLY A 200 11.77 -5.15 45.95
CA GLY A 200 13.18 -5.52 46.03
C GLY A 200 13.41 -6.89 46.64
N ALA A 201 12.70 -7.21 47.72
CA ALA A 201 12.77 -8.52 48.36
C ALA A 201 12.26 -9.65 47.45
N VAL A 202 11.18 -9.41 46.71
CA VAL A 202 10.51 -10.45 45.90
C VAL A 202 11.09 -10.59 44.50
N LEU A 203 11.33 -9.48 43.80
CA LEU A 203 11.76 -9.46 42.40
C LEU A 203 13.29 -9.42 42.25
N GLY A 204 14.02 -9.04 43.30
CA GLY A 204 15.49 -9.02 43.31
C GLY A 204 16.17 -10.29 43.80
N ARG A 205 15.40 -11.33 44.14
CA ARG A 205 15.88 -12.63 44.65
C ARG A 205 15.30 -13.77 43.80
N PRO A 206 15.85 -14.99 43.82
CA PRO A 206 15.30 -16.10 43.04
C PRO A 206 13.80 -16.32 43.26
N ALA A 207 13.03 -16.51 42.18
CA ALA A 207 11.55 -16.53 42.20
C ALA A 207 10.96 -17.58 43.16
N TYR A 208 11.59 -18.75 43.25
CA TYR A 208 11.14 -19.83 44.15
C TYR A 208 11.16 -19.42 45.64
N LEU A 209 11.94 -18.40 46.02
CA LEU A 209 11.97 -17.92 47.40
C LEU A 209 10.67 -17.23 47.82
N SER A 210 9.99 -16.59 46.88
CA SER A 210 8.71 -15.90 47.10
C SER A 210 7.50 -16.71 46.61
N GLY A 211 7.73 -17.94 46.12
CA GLY A 211 6.70 -18.80 45.54
C GLY A 211 6.27 -18.40 44.13
N LEU A 212 7.04 -17.53 43.45
CA LEU A 212 6.81 -17.18 42.05
C LEU A 212 7.51 -18.18 41.11
N THR A 213 7.02 -18.28 39.88
CA THR A 213 7.81 -18.85 38.79
C THR A 213 8.74 -17.78 38.21
N ASP A 214 9.81 -18.20 37.55
CA ASP A 214 10.76 -17.27 36.92
C ASP A 214 10.06 -16.40 35.84
N GLU A 215 9.11 -16.98 35.10
CA GLU A 215 8.30 -16.27 34.09
C GLU A 215 7.41 -15.19 34.72
N MET A 216 6.77 -15.48 35.87
CA MET A 216 5.96 -14.51 36.60
C MET A 216 6.84 -13.37 37.12
N GLN A 217 7.99 -13.70 37.69
CA GLN A 217 8.93 -12.71 38.20
C GLN A 217 9.45 -11.79 37.07
N ALA A 218 9.80 -12.35 35.91
CA ALA A 218 10.24 -11.59 34.75
C ALA A 218 9.14 -10.62 34.27
N THR A 219 7.90 -11.09 34.20
CA THR A 219 6.74 -10.26 33.80
C THR A 219 6.54 -9.08 34.75
N LEU A 220 6.52 -9.34 36.06
CA LEU A 220 6.34 -8.32 37.10
C LEU A 220 7.50 -7.32 37.15
N THR A 221 8.73 -7.79 36.85
CA THR A 221 9.91 -6.92 36.75
C THR A 221 9.74 -5.92 35.60
N VAL A 222 9.27 -6.39 34.44
CA VAL A 222 8.96 -5.51 33.30
C VAL A 222 7.84 -4.54 33.64
N GLU A 223 6.76 -4.98 34.29
CA GLU A 223 5.66 -4.11 34.70
C GLU A 223 6.12 -3.00 35.66
N TYR A 224 6.91 -3.37 36.67
CA TYR A 224 7.52 -2.41 37.58
C TYR A 224 8.41 -1.41 36.84
N ASN A 225 9.31 -1.89 35.98
CA ASN A 225 10.24 -1.03 35.24
C ASN A 225 9.50 -0.11 34.26
N ARG A 226 8.40 -0.57 33.64
CA ARG A 226 7.52 0.28 32.81
C ARG A 226 6.90 1.41 33.62
N LYS A 227 6.44 1.12 34.84
CA LYS A 227 5.86 2.14 35.72
C LYS A 227 6.91 3.11 36.27
N LYS A 228 8.12 2.62 36.55
CA LYS A 228 9.26 3.44 36.99
C LYS A 228 9.78 4.36 35.87
N ALA A 229 9.78 3.88 34.64
CA ALA A 229 10.26 4.60 33.46
C ALA A 229 9.16 4.69 32.38
N PRO A 230 8.09 5.48 32.62
CA PRO A 230 6.96 5.59 31.70
C PRO A 230 7.39 6.17 30.35
N GLU A 231 8.40 7.03 30.32
CA GLU A 231 8.98 7.57 29.08
C GLU A 231 9.52 6.48 28.17
N THR A 232 10.28 5.53 28.71
CA THR A 232 10.83 4.42 27.94
C THR A 232 9.72 3.52 27.40
N ALA A 233 8.70 3.25 28.21
CA ALA A 233 7.55 2.46 27.78
C ALA A 233 6.77 3.15 26.65
N ARG A 234 6.54 4.47 26.76
CA ARG A 234 5.90 5.27 25.70
C ARG A 234 6.72 5.26 24.41
N ARG A 235 8.04 5.49 24.49
CA ARG A 235 8.93 5.43 23.32
C ARG A 235 8.88 4.07 22.62
N ILE A 236 8.94 2.97 23.37
CA ILE A 236 8.84 1.62 22.80
C ILE A 236 7.51 1.43 22.06
N ALA A 237 6.40 1.91 22.63
CA ALA A 237 5.08 1.82 21.99
C ALA A 237 5.04 2.58 20.66
N VAL A 238 5.53 3.83 20.63
CA VAL A 238 5.60 4.64 19.40
C VAL A 238 6.50 3.99 18.35
N MET A 239 7.67 3.49 18.75
CA MET A 239 8.61 2.83 17.84
C MET A 239 8.03 1.54 17.26
N LYS A 240 7.28 0.75 18.04
CA LYS A 240 6.59 -0.45 17.56
C LYS A 240 5.51 -0.11 16.54
N GLU A 241 4.72 0.92 16.80
CA GLU A 241 3.71 1.41 15.85
C GLU A 241 4.35 1.89 14.55
N ALA A 242 5.42 2.67 14.62
CA ALA A 242 6.17 3.11 13.45
C ALA A 242 6.76 1.93 12.66
N HIS A 243 7.33 0.94 13.34
CA HIS A 243 7.84 -0.30 12.73
C HIS A 243 6.72 -1.08 12.02
N ALA A 244 5.56 -1.25 12.66
CA ALA A 244 4.41 -1.95 12.08
C ALA A 244 3.90 -1.24 10.82
N ARG A 245 3.75 0.08 10.87
CA ARG A 245 3.34 0.90 9.71
C ARG A 245 4.32 0.81 8.55
N LEU A 246 5.62 0.92 8.83
CA LEU A 246 6.66 0.81 7.81
C LEU A 246 6.67 -0.59 7.17
N SER A 247 6.50 -1.65 7.96
CA SER A 247 6.43 -3.03 7.46
C SER A 247 5.20 -3.25 6.57
N ALA A 248 4.03 -2.76 6.99
CA ALA A 248 2.81 -2.81 6.19
C ALA A 248 2.96 -2.01 4.88
N ALA A 249 3.58 -0.82 4.94
CA ALA A 249 3.85 0.00 3.77
C ALA A 249 4.82 -0.69 2.78
N GLY A 250 5.89 -1.32 3.27
CA GLY A 250 6.82 -2.08 2.42
C GLY A 250 6.12 -3.19 1.63
N SER A 251 5.22 -3.93 2.29
CA SER A 251 4.42 -4.98 1.64
C SER A 251 3.44 -4.39 0.61
N LEU A 252 2.78 -3.28 0.95
CA LEU A 252 1.85 -2.59 0.06
C LEU A 252 2.54 -1.99 -1.17
N PHE A 253 3.77 -1.51 -1.01
CA PHE A 253 4.56 -0.91 -2.08
C PHE A 253 4.76 -1.87 -3.25
N LEU A 254 5.11 -3.13 -2.99
CA LEU A 254 5.30 -4.13 -4.04
C LEU A 254 4.03 -4.33 -4.89
N ALA A 255 2.87 -4.43 -4.25
CA ALA A 255 1.59 -4.54 -4.94
C ALA A 255 1.24 -3.25 -5.72
N HIS A 256 1.58 -2.09 -5.16
CA HIS A 256 1.34 -0.80 -5.79
C HIS A 256 2.26 -0.54 -7.00
N VAL A 257 3.49 -1.06 -7.00
CA VAL A 257 4.39 -0.97 -8.16
C VAL A 257 3.80 -1.70 -9.35
N THR A 258 3.33 -2.94 -9.18
CA THR A 258 2.69 -3.69 -10.28
C THR A 258 1.46 -2.96 -10.81
N LYS A 259 0.59 -2.47 -9.92
CA LYS A 259 -0.58 -1.66 -10.31
C LYS A 259 -0.20 -0.33 -10.97
N ALA A 260 0.92 0.28 -10.58
CA ALA A 260 1.41 1.52 -11.18
C ALA A 260 2.03 1.27 -12.56
N MET A 261 2.64 0.12 -12.82
CA MET A 261 3.08 -0.28 -14.16
C MET A 261 1.89 -0.52 -15.09
N GLY A 262 0.76 -0.99 -14.53
CA GLY A 262 -0.45 -1.35 -15.27
C GLY A 262 -0.31 -2.64 -16.07
N VAL A 263 0.72 -3.45 -15.76
CA VAL A 263 0.98 -4.76 -16.34
C VAL A 263 1.66 -5.65 -15.31
N GLU A 264 1.41 -6.95 -15.40
CA GLU A 264 2.13 -7.94 -14.60
C GLU A 264 3.61 -8.05 -14.98
N TRP A 265 4.46 -8.29 -13.98
CA TRP A 265 5.91 -8.42 -14.17
C TRP A 265 6.28 -9.50 -15.19
N SER A 266 5.58 -10.63 -15.17
CA SER A 266 5.82 -11.74 -16.11
C SER A 266 5.58 -11.35 -17.57
N VAL A 267 4.62 -10.46 -17.83
CA VAL A 267 4.34 -9.94 -19.18
C VAL A 267 5.48 -9.02 -19.62
N ALA A 268 5.89 -8.08 -18.77
CA ALA A 268 7.01 -7.18 -19.07
C ALA A 268 8.31 -7.95 -19.35
N GLN A 269 8.61 -8.99 -18.58
CA GLN A 269 9.80 -9.81 -18.79
C GLN A 269 9.74 -10.62 -20.09
N ARG A 270 8.58 -11.18 -20.45
CA ARG A 270 8.42 -11.86 -21.75
C ARG A 270 8.62 -10.91 -22.92
N LEU A 271 8.06 -9.70 -22.84
CA LEU A 271 8.24 -8.67 -23.87
C LEU A 271 9.71 -8.26 -24.00
N LYS A 272 10.41 -8.10 -22.88
CA LYS A 272 11.85 -7.80 -22.84
C LYS A 272 12.69 -8.90 -23.45
N ALA A 273 12.40 -10.17 -23.12
CA ALA A 273 13.08 -11.33 -23.68
C ALA A 273 12.88 -11.40 -25.21
N ALA A 274 11.64 -11.26 -25.69
CA ALA A 274 11.32 -11.26 -27.12
C ALA A 274 12.02 -10.12 -27.87
N LYS A 275 12.07 -8.91 -27.28
CA LYS A 275 12.83 -7.78 -27.85
C LYS A 275 14.31 -8.13 -27.97
N THR A 276 14.91 -8.68 -26.92
CA THR A 276 16.34 -9.03 -26.89
C THR A 276 16.66 -10.13 -27.90
N GLU A 277 15.79 -11.12 -28.06
CA GLU A 277 15.93 -12.19 -29.06
C GLU A 277 15.87 -11.63 -30.48
N ALA A 278 14.90 -10.75 -30.76
CA ALA A 278 14.80 -10.07 -32.04
C ALA A 278 16.05 -9.24 -32.33
N GLU A 279 16.55 -8.45 -31.37
CA GLU A 279 17.78 -7.66 -31.51
C GLU A 279 19.01 -8.52 -31.78
N ARG A 280 19.11 -9.70 -31.15
CA ARG A 280 20.20 -10.67 -31.41
C ARG A 280 20.17 -11.25 -32.83
N ALA A 281 19.02 -11.32 -33.49
CA ALA A 281 18.94 -11.79 -34.87
C ALA A 281 19.53 -10.78 -35.88
N PHE A 282 19.80 -9.54 -35.47
CA PHE A 282 20.39 -8.48 -36.28
C PHE A 282 21.89 -8.22 -35.98
N VAL A 283 22.49 -8.97 -35.05
CA VAL A 283 23.91 -8.87 -34.64
C VAL A 283 24.65 -10.13 -35.07
#